data_AF-A0A149QLG6-F1
#
_entry.id   AF-A0A149QLG6-F1
#
_cell.length_a   1.000
_cell.length_b   1.000
_cell.length_c   1.000
_cell.angle_alpha   90.00
_cell.angle_beta   90.00
_cell.angle_gamma   90.00
#
_symmetry.space_group_name_H-M   'P 1'
#
loop_
_entity.id
_entity.type
_entity.pdbx_description
1 polymer ?
#
loop_
_entity_poly.entity_id
_entity_poly.type
_entity_poly.pdbx_seq_one_letter_code
_entity_poly.pdbx_strand_id
1 'polypeptide(L)'
;MASRPNPAQLFARVQADDLDGALQAGLMDYVVRAGDDRLLPDHPDLPQRLCQAQQQLRAAWAARERHRARAVRLARREAERDARRTPAPAPDVKPALPAAAAAILARAKARARGKEQ
;
A
#
# COMPACT_ATOMS: atom_id res chain seq x y z
N MET A 1 -27.09 -11.06 14.28
CA MET A 1 -27.02 -12.41 13.69
C MET A 1 -26.92 -12.25 12.19
N ALA A 2 -25.76 -12.49 11.58
CA ALA A 2 -25.63 -12.40 10.13
C ALA A 2 -26.55 -13.46 9.52
N SER A 3 -27.55 -13.04 8.75
CA SER A 3 -28.43 -13.96 8.04
C SER A 3 -27.56 -14.81 7.11
N ARG A 4 -27.82 -16.12 7.07
CA ARG A 4 -27.05 -17.03 6.23
C ARG A 4 -27.20 -16.62 4.75
N PRO A 5 -26.13 -16.73 3.95
CA PRO A 5 -26.20 -16.44 2.52
C PRO A 5 -27.15 -17.42 1.83
N ASN A 6 -28.06 -16.92 1.00
CA ASN A 6 -28.96 -17.75 0.19
C ASN A 6 -28.24 -18.24 -1.08
N PRO A 7 -28.03 -19.55 -1.26
CA PRO A 7 -27.26 -20.09 -2.40
C PRO A 7 -27.89 -19.76 -3.76
N ALA A 8 -29.22 -19.78 -3.87
CA ALA A 8 -29.93 -19.45 -5.11
C ALA A 8 -29.73 -17.98 -5.50
N GLN A 9 -29.77 -17.08 -4.52
CA GLN A 9 -29.52 -15.66 -4.73
C GLN A 9 -28.07 -15.40 -5.13
N LEU A 10 -27.11 -16.05 -4.45
CA LEU A 10 -25.70 -15.96 -4.81
C LEU A 10 -25.45 -16.41 -6.24
N PHE A 11 -26.04 -17.54 -6.63
CA PHE A 11 -25.90 -18.11 -7.97
C PHE A 11 -26.45 -17.16 -9.04
N ALA A 12 -27.63 -16.58 -8.83
CA ALA A 12 -28.21 -15.60 -9.74
C ALA A 12 -27.30 -14.37 -9.93
N ARG A 13 -26.68 -13.87 -8.85
CA ARG A 13 -25.75 -12.72 -8.92
C ARG A 13 -24.45 -13.08 -9.66
N VAL A 14 -23.88 -14.25 -9.38
CA VAL A 14 -22.67 -14.73 -10.09
C VAL A 14 -22.97 -14.95 -11.59
N GLN A 15 -24.14 -15.48 -11.94
CA GLN A 15 -24.56 -15.64 -13.32
C GLN A 15 -24.79 -14.31 -14.04
N ALA A 16 -25.23 -13.28 -13.32
CA ALA A 16 -25.38 -11.92 -13.83
C ALA A 16 -24.06 -11.11 -13.87
N ASP A 17 -22.92 -11.75 -13.56
CA ASP A 17 -21.59 -11.11 -13.41
C ASP A 17 -21.55 -10.01 -12.32
N ASP A 18 -22.53 -10.00 -11.41
CA ASP A 18 -22.60 -9.09 -10.26
C ASP A 18 -21.83 -9.69 -9.07
N LEU A 19 -20.51 -9.69 -9.18
CA LEU A 19 -19.63 -10.21 -8.13
C LEU A 19 -19.65 -9.35 -6.86
N ASP A 20 -19.82 -8.03 -7.00
CA ASP A 20 -19.90 -7.12 -5.85
C ASP A 20 -21.17 -7.37 -5.04
N GLY A 21 -22.32 -7.51 -5.71
CA GLY A 21 -23.56 -7.93 -5.06
C GLY A 21 -23.42 -9.33 -4.46
N ALA A 22 -22.77 -10.28 -5.13
CA ALA A 22 -22.56 -11.62 -4.56
C ALA A 22 -21.70 -11.56 -3.29
N LEU A 23 -20.64 -10.74 -3.27
CA LEU A 23 -19.80 -10.51 -2.09
C LEU A 23 -20.61 -9.91 -0.93
N GLN A 24 -21.44 -8.90 -1.19
CA GLN A 24 -22.33 -8.30 -0.17
C GLN A 24 -23.34 -9.31 0.39
N ALA A 25 -23.79 -10.26 -0.43
CA ALA A 25 -24.68 -11.34 -0.01
C ALA A 25 -23.96 -12.48 0.74
N GLY A 26 -22.64 -12.38 0.95
CA GLY A 26 -21.87 -13.37 1.71
C GLY A 26 -21.30 -14.50 0.87
N LEU A 27 -20.96 -14.26 -0.41
CA LEU A 27 -20.35 -15.27 -1.29
C LEU A 27 -19.12 -15.95 -0.67
N MET A 28 -18.28 -15.21 0.07
CA MET A 28 -17.09 -15.79 0.71
C MET A 28 -17.40 -16.68 1.92
N ASP A 29 -18.56 -16.48 2.55
CA ASP A 29 -19.01 -17.23 3.73
C ASP A 29 -19.88 -18.43 3.36
N TYR A 30 -20.25 -18.57 2.08
CA TYR A 30 -20.99 -19.72 1.59
C TYR A 30 -20.17 -21.01 1.70
N VAL A 31 -20.77 -22.02 2.32
CA VAL A 31 -20.24 -23.38 2.45
C VAL A 31 -21.23 -24.33 1.81
N VAL A 32 -20.74 -25.20 0.92
CA VAL A 32 -21.56 -26.21 0.24
C VAL A 32 -22.20 -27.14 1.26
N ARG A 33 -23.51 -27.39 1.12
CA ARG A 33 -24.25 -28.33 1.95
C ARG A 33 -24.92 -29.40 1.10
N ALA A 34 -25.16 -30.55 1.72
CA ALA A 34 -25.97 -31.60 1.12
C ALA A 34 -27.39 -31.07 0.84
N GLY A 35 -27.87 -31.22 -0.40
CA GLY A 35 -29.17 -30.74 -0.85
C GLY A 35 -29.14 -29.41 -1.59
N ASP A 36 -28.00 -28.70 -1.62
CA ASP A 36 -27.88 -27.44 -2.39
C ASP A 36 -28.04 -27.67 -3.91
N ASP A 37 -27.65 -28.86 -4.38
CA ASP A 37 -27.84 -29.36 -5.74
C ASP A 37 -29.32 -29.50 -6.15
N ARG A 38 -30.22 -29.60 -5.18
CA ARG A 38 -31.67 -29.75 -5.39
C ARG A 38 -32.44 -28.45 -5.24
N LEU A 39 -31.78 -27.36 -4.83
CA LEU A 39 -32.44 -26.07 -4.64
C LEU A 39 -32.91 -25.47 -5.96
N LEU A 40 -32.13 -25.65 -7.02
CA LEU A 40 -32.49 -25.28 -8.39
C LEU A 40 -32.47 -26.54 -9.27
N PRO A 41 -33.64 -27.07 -9.68
CA PRO A 41 -33.72 -28.25 -10.54
C PRO A 41 -32.98 -28.08 -11.88
N ASP A 42 -32.99 -26.87 -12.43
CA ASP A 42 -32.34 -26.57 -13.72
C ASP A 42 -30.81 -26.41 -13.61
N HIS A 43 -30.28 -26.27 -12.38
CA HIS A 43 -28.87 -25.95 -12.12
C HIS A 43 -28.28 -26.79 -10.98
N PRO A 44 -28.07 -28.11 -11.20
CA PRO A 44 -27.37 -28.96 -10.23
C PRO A 44 -25.90 -28.59 -10.04
N ASP A 45 -25.32 -27.80 -10.97
CA ASP A 45 -23.94 -27.30 -10.91
C ASP A 45 -23.79 -26.04 -10.02
N LEU A 46 -24.88 -25.53 -9.44
CA LEU A 46 -24.89 -24.36 -8.54
C LEU A 46 -23.76 -24.37 -7.49
N PRO A 47 -23.59 -25.41 -6.65
CA PRO A 47 -22.56 -25.40 -5.63
C PRO A 47 -21.14 -25.34 -6.22
N GLN A 48 -20.93 -26.01 -7.36
CA GLN A 48 -19.65 -26.02 -8.06
C GLN A 48 -19.32 -24.64 -8.64
N ARG A 49 -20.32 -23.96 -9.23
CA ARG A 49 -20.19 -22.60 -9.78
C ARG A 49 -19.84 -21.58 -8.71
N LEU A 50 -20.50 -21.66 -7.55
CA LEU A 50 -20.18 -20.80 -6.41
C LEU A 50 -18.76 -21.04 -5.88
N CYS A 51 -18.34 -22.30 -5.74
CA CYS A 51 -16.97 -22.64 -5.38
C CYS A 51 -15.94 -22.12 -6.39
N GLN A 52 -16.22 -22.23 -7.68
CA GLN A 52 -15.34 -21.70 -8.73
C GLN A 52 -15.19 -20.18 -8.63
N ALA A 53 -16.31 -19.45 -8.43
CA ALA A 53 -16.28 -18.01 -8.23
C ALA A 53 -15.46 -17.61 -6.99
N GLN A 54 -15.62 -18.34 -5.87
CA GLN A 54 -14.79 -18.13 -4.67
C GLN A 54 -13.29 -18.33 -4.97
N GLN A 55 -12.93 -19.39 -5.69
CA GLN A 55 -11.54 -19.68 -6.03
C GLN A 55 -10.94 -18.60 -6.94
N GLN A 56 -11.69 -18.15 -7.95
CA GLN A 56 -11.25 -17.08 -8.86
C GLN A 56 -11.00 -15.77 -8.11
N LEU A 57 -11.89 -15.39 -7.19
CA LEU A 57 -11.71 -14.20 -6.34
C LEU A 57 -10.47 -14.30 -5.46
N ARG A 58 -10.28 -15.43 -4.78
CA ARG A 58 -9.07 -15.67 -3.96
C ARG A 58 -7.80 -15.60 -4.79
N ALA A 59 -7.80 -16.20 -5.99
CA ALA A 59 -6.68 -16.15 -6.92
C ALA A 59 -6.37 -14.72 -7.38
N ALA A 60 -7.41 -13.93 -7.70
CA ALA A 60 -7.27 -12.53 -8.08
C ALA A 60 -6.69 -11.69 -6.95
N TRP A 61 -7.16 -11.87 -5.71
CA TRP A 61 -6.59 -11.18 -4.54
C TRP A 61 -5.13 -11.56 -4.30
N ALA A 62 -4.80 -12.86 -4.36
CA ALA A 62 -3.42 -13.31 -4.24
C ALA A 62 -2.53 -12.72 -5.35
N ALA A 63 -3.04 -12.58 -6.58
CA ALA A 63 -2.32 -11.94 -7.68
C ALA A 63 -2.07 -10.45 -7.40
N ARG A 64 -3.09 -9.72 -6.93
CA ARG A 64 -2.97 -8.32 -6.52
C ARG A 64 -1.94 -8.15 -5.41
N GLU A 65 -1.93 -9.04 -4.44
CA GLU A 65 -0.96 -8.97 -3.33
C GLU A 65 0.47 -9.23 -3.82
N ARG A 66 0.69 -10.22 -4.69
CA ARG A 66 2.00 -10.44 -5.33
C ARG A 66 2.46 -9.20 -6.11
N HIS A 67 1.56 -8.53 -6.81
CA HIS A 67 1.86 -7.31 -7.55
C HIS A 67 2.29 -6.19 -6.60
N ARG A 68 1.54 -5.95 -5.51
CA ARG A 68 1.90 -4.96 -4.48
C ARG A 68 3.26 -5.25 -3.85
N ALA A 69 3.52 -6.50 -3.47
CA ALA A 69 4.81 -6.91 -2.92
C ALA A 69 5.97 -6.68 -3.90
N ARG A 70 5.76 -6.91 -5.21
CA ARG A 70 6.73 -6.59 -6.26
C ARG A 70 6.97 -5.08 -6.36
N ALA A 71 5.91 -4.28 -6.39
CA ALA A 71 6.00 -2.83 -6.47
C ALA A 71 6.83 -2.24 -5.31
N VAL A 72 6.60 -2.70 -4.07
CA VAL A 72 7.40 -2.29 -2.90
C VAL A 72 8.89 -2.61 -3.09
N ARG A 73 9.23 -3.80 -3.61
CA ARG A 73 10.63 -4.17 -3.85
C ARG A 73 11.28 -3.30 -4.94
N LEU A 74 10.54 -2.98 -6.00
CA LEU A 74 11.03 -2.11 -7.06
C LEU A 74 11.26 -0.68 -6.54
N ALA A 75 10.29 -0.13 -5.80
CA ALA A 75 10.42 1.20 -5.20
C ALA A 75 11.64 1.29 -4.27
N ARG A 76 11.92 0.25 -3.47
CA ARG A 76 13.14 0.20 -2.64
C ARG A 76 14.42 0.23 -3.48
N ARG A 77 14.48 -0.55 -4.57
CA ARG A 77 15.65 -0.57 -5.46
C ARG A 77 15.83 0.75 -6.20
N GLU A 78 14.74 1.38 -6.59
CA GLU A 78 14.76 2.70 -7.22
C GLU A 78 15.29 3.76 -6.25
N ALA A 79 14.77 3.80 -5.01
CA ALA A 79 15.25 4.70 -3.97
C ALA A 79 16.75 4.48 -3.65
N GLU A 80 17.22 3.24 -3.57
CA GLU A 80 18.65 2.96 -3.38
C GLU A 80 19.50 3.47 -4.55
N ARG A 81 19.03 3.25 -5.79
CA ARG A 81 19.74 3.75 -6.98
C ARG A 81 19.76 5.28 -7.02
N ASP A 82 18.67 5.92 -6.65
CA ASP A 82 18.56 7.37 -6.62
C ASP A 82 19.48 7.96 -5.53
N ALA A 83 19.53 7.35 -4.34
CA ALA A 83 20.48 7.72 -3.29
C ALA A 83 21.94 7.57 -3.73
N ARG A 84 22.28 6.53 -4.51
CA ARG A 84 23.62 6.37 -5.10
C ARG A 84 23.93 7.39 -6.19
N ARG A 85 22.91 7.89 -6.90
CA ARG A 85 23.06 8.89 -7.98
C ARG A 85 23.08 10.32 -7.46
N THR A 86 22.47 10.56 -6.32
CA THR A 86 22.46 11.87 -5.67
C THR A 86 23.87 12.16 -5.15
N PRO A 87 24.57 13.17 -5.68
CA PRO A 87 25.87 13.53 -5.14
C PRO A 87 25.70 13.97 -3.69
N ALA A 88 26.68 13.62 -2.84
CA ALA A 88 26.64 13.97 -1.43
C ALA A 88 26.44 15.49 -1.28
N PRO A 89 25.59 15.94 -0.33
CA PRO A 89 25.42 17.36 -0.08
C PRO A 89 26.80 17.97 0.22
N ALA A 90 27.11 19.09 -0.43
CA ALA A 90 28.39 19.75 -0.26
C ALA A 90 28.63 20.02 1.23
N PRO A 91 29.85 19.77 1.75
CA PRO A 91 30.16 20.05 3.13
C PRO A 91 29.87 21.53 3.42
N ASP A 92 29.25 21.79 4.57
CA ASP A 92 28.89 23.13 5.02
C ASP A 92 30.17 23.87 5.43
N VAL A 93 30.90 24.39 4.43
CA VAL A 93 32.11 25.17 4.65
C VAL A 93 31.67 26.53 5.16
N LYS A 94 31.74 26.73 6.48
CA LYS A 94 31.58 28.06 7.08
C LYS A 94 32.62 28.99 6.44
N PRO A 95 32.20 30.02 5.69
CA PRO A 95 33.15 30.92 5.07
C PRO A 95 33.99 31.57 6.17
N ALA A 96 35.31 31.49 6.04
CA ALA A 96 36.22 32.14 6.97
C ALA A 96 35.93 33.65 7.00
N LEU A 97 35.91 34.24 8.19
CA LEU A 97 35.67 35.67 8.35
C LEU A 97 36.71 36.45 7.52
N PRO A 98 36.30 37.33 6.60
CA PRO A 98 37.24 38.09 5.78
C PRO A 98 38.20 38.89 6.67
N ALA A 99 39.47 38.92 6.31
CA ALA A 99 40.55 39.50 7.12
C ALA A 99 40.28 40.95 7.56
N ALA A 100 39.59 41.73 6.71
CA ALA A 100 39.18 43.09 7.04
C ALA A 100 38.22 43.16 8.25
N ALA A 101 37.26 42.25 8.34
CA ALA A 101 36.34 42.17 9.48
C ALA A 101 37.04 41.70 10.75
N ALA A 102 37.98 40.75 10.63
CA ALA A 102 38.82 40.32 11.76
C ALA A 102 39.68 41.48 12.31
N ALA A 103 40.25 42.30 11.43
CA ALA A 103 41.02 43.48 11.82
C ALA A 103 40.18 44.53 12.54
N ILE A 104 38.92 44.74 12.11
CA ILE A 104 38.00 45.67 12.78
C ILE A 104 37.65 45.16 14.19
N LEU A 105 37.36 43.86 14.33
CA LEU A 105 37.09 43.25 15.64
C LEU A 105 38.31 43.32 16.57
N ALA A 106 39.52 43.08 16.06
CA ALA A 106 40.76 43.19 16.84
C ALA A 106 40.98 44.62 17.36
N ARG A 107 40.74 45.64 16.52
CA ARG A 107 40.82 47.05 16.92
C ARG A 107 39.73 47.42 17.93
N ALA A 108 38.51 46.93 17.75
CA ALA A 108 37.41 47.15 18.70
C ALA A 108 37.71 46.51 20.07
N LYS A 109 38.25 45.29 20.09
CA LYS A 109 38.67 44.61 21.33
C LYS A 109 39.80 45.34 22.05
N ALA A 110 40.78 45.88 21.31
CA ALA A 110 41.85 46.69 21.88
C ALA A 110 41.32 48.00 22.50
N ARG A 111 40.37 48.67 21.84
CA ARG A 111 39.71 49.87 22.40
C ARG A 111 38.84 49.58 23.61
N ALA A 112 38.19 48.42 23.67
CA ALA A 112 37.40 48.01 24.83
C ALA A 112 38.28 47.76 26.06
N ARG A 113 39.41 47.06 25.89
CA ARG A 113 40.38 46.83 26.99
C ARG A 113 41.11 48.09 27.44
N GLY A 114 41.28 49.07 26.56
CA GLY A 114 41.88 50.36 26.90
C GLY A 114 40.92 51.36 27.56
N LYS A 115 39.63 51.04 27.67
CA LYS A 115 38.62 51.87 28.37
C LYS A 115 38.32 51.42 29.81
N GLU A 116 38.97 50.34 30.27
CA GLU A 116 38.85 49.81 31.64
C GLU A 116 40.02 50.28 32.57
N GLN A 117 40.69 51.39 32.23
CA GLN A 117 41.69 52.04 33.09
C GLN A 117 41.26 53.47 33.41
#